data_AF-A0A956C829-F1
#
_entry.id   AF-A0A956C829-F1
#
_cell.length_a   1.000
_cell.length_b   1.000
_cell.length_c   1.000
_cell.angle_alpha   90.00
_cell.angle_beta   90.00
_cell.angle_gamma   90.00
#
_symmetry.space_group_name_H-M   'P 1'
#
loop_
_entity.id
_entity.type
_entity.pdbx_description
1 polymer ?
#
loop_
_entity_poly.entity_id
_entity_poly.type
_entity_poly.pdbx_seq_one_letter_code
_entity_poly.pdbx_strand_id
1 'polypeptide(L)'
;MRAEATSRRASDQPPASENRQLTAISRRCPVASVTRVEPLPPPDAQYLDDLVRAIMPFGRYQGRHLYEIPEAYLVWMSREGFPRGKLGDQLRTILEIKMNGLSYLLDPLIARAEAERD
;
A
#
# COMPACT_ATOMS: atom_id res chain seq x y z
N MET A 1 -70.84 51.19 5.51
CA MET A 1 -70.38 50.66 4.20
C MET A 1 -70.40 49.15 4.25
N ARG A 2 -70.93 48.52 3.21
CA ARG A 2 -71.33 47.10 3.14
C ARG A 2 -70.14 46.13 3.15
N ALA A 3 -70.37 44.97 3.76
CA ALA A 3 -69.69 43.72 3.50
C ALA A 3 -70.02 43.20 2.10
N GLU A 4 -69.14 42.39 1.49
CA GLU A 4 -69.46 41.08 0.90
C GLU A 4 -68.23 40.41 0.29
N ALA A 5 -68.22 39.09 0.45
CA ALA A 5 -67.20 38.14 0.02
C ALA A 5 -67.28 37.84 -1.49
N THR A 6 -66.23 37.22 -2.06
CA THR A 6 -66.25 36.22 -3.15
C THR A 6 -64.79 35.93 -3.53
N SER A 7 -64.20 34.83 -3.09
CA SER A 7 -64.26 33.46 -3.65
C SER A 7 -63.11 33.17 -4.63
N ARG A 8 -62.28 32.20 -4.20
CA ARG A 8 -61.59 31.18 -5.00
C ARG A 8 -60.59 31.65 -6.08
N ARG A 9 -59.30 31.56 -5.76
CA ARG A 9 -58.30 31.07 -6.71
C ARG A 9 -57.85 29.68 -6.27
N ALA A 10 -58.50 28.68 -6.85
CA ALA A 10 -57.98 27.33 -7.00
C ALA A 10 -57.28 27.27 -8.35
N SER A 11 -55.94 27.25 -8.35
CA SER A 11 -55.04 26.92 -9.47
C SER A 11 -53.65 26.80 -8.83
N ASP A 12 -52.82 25.80 -9.00
CA ASP A 12 -52.88 24.56 -9.75
C ASP A 12 -51.89 23.67 -9.02
N GLN A 13 -52.34 22.53 -8.53
CA GLN A 13 -51.44 21.48 -8.10
C GLN A 13 -51.07 20.70 -9.37
N PRO A 14 -49.80 20.74 -9.85
CA PRO A 14 -49.44 20.00 -11.04
C PRO A 14 -49.58 18.48 -10.78
N PRO A 15 -50.09 17.71 -11.76
CA PRO A 15 -50.40 16.31 -11.58
C PRO A 15 -49.15 15.46 -11.39
N ALA A 16 -49.27 14.50 -10.48
CA ALA A 16 -48.36 13.39 -10.30
C ALA A 16 -48.35 12.49 -11.56
N SER A 17 -47.50 12.79 -12.54
CA SER A 17 -47.23 11.86 -13.65
C SER A 17 -45.93 12.17 -14.38
N GLU A 18 -44.79 12.06 -13.71
CA GLU A 18 -43.52 11.91 -14.43
C GLU A 18 -42.57 10.91 -13.75
N ASN A 19 -43.14 9.78 -13.29
CA ASN A 19 -42.35 8.58 -13.02
C ASN A 19 -42.08 7.83 -14.33
N ARG A 20 -41.20 8.36 -15.17
CA ARG A 20 -40.84 7.71 -16.44
C ARG A 20 -39.37 7.85 -16.82
N GLN A 21 -38.45 7.71 -15.86
CA GLN A 21 -37.03 7.49 -16.18
C GLN A 21 -36.39 6.44 -15.25
N LEU A 22 -36.93 5.22 -15.27
CA LEU A 22 -36.19 4.00 -14.94
C LEU A 22 -35.89 3.25 -16.24
N THR A 23 -34.96 3.76 -17.04
CA THR A 23 -34.37 3.00 -18.15
C THR A 23 -32.86 3.15 -18.12
N ALA A 24 -32.19 2.00 -18.07
CA ALA A 24 -30.75 1.80 -18.03
C ALA A 24 -30.04 2.16 -16.71
N ILE A 25 -30.26 1.33 -15.67
CA ILE A 25 -29.14 0.91 -14.82
C ILE A 25 -28.17 0.19 -15.78
N SER A 26 -27.24 0.99 -16.27
CA SER A 26 -26.12 0.59 -17.09
C SER A 26 -25.49 -0.66 -16.49
N ARG A 27 -25.60 -1.79 -17.18
CA ARG A 27 -24.82 -3.01 -16.93
C ARG A 27 -23.34 -2.79 -17.29
N ARG A 28 -22.78 -1.63 -16.95
CA ARG A 28 -21.34 -1.40 -16.96
C ARG A 28 -20.79 -2.01 -15.68
N CYS A 29 -20.59 -3.33 -15.71
CA CYS A 29 -19.59 -3.93 -14.86
C CYS A 29 -18.25 -3.23 -15.15
N PRO A 30 -17.63 -2.53 -14.19
CA PRO A 30 -16.38 -1.81 -14.41
C PRO A 30 -15.15 -2.73 -14.42
N VAL A 31 -15.34 -4.06 -14.47
CA VAL A 31 -14.26 -5.04 -14.33
C VAL A 31 -13.34 -5.11 -15.57
N ALA A 32 -13.78 -4.60 -16.73
CA ALA A 32 -12.99 -4.60 -17.96
C ALA A 32 -11.91 -3.50 -18.04
N SER A 33 -11.89 -2.56 -17.09
CA SER A 33 -10.91 -1.45 -17.10
C SER A 33 -9.65 -1.73 -16.28
N VAL A 34 -9.58 -2.84 -15.56
CA VAL A 34 -8.41 -3.23 -14.73
C VAL A 34 -7.46 -4.08 -15.58
N THR A 35 -6.90 -3.52 -16.65
CA THR A 35 -5.79 -4.19 -17.35
C THR A 35 -4.87 -3.17 -18.00
N ARG A 36 -4.36 -2.24 -17.19
CA ARG A 36 -3.05 -1.67 -17.46
C ARG A 36 -2.15 -2.06 -16.30
N VAL A 37 -1.51 -3.22 -16.44
CA VAL A 37 -0.35 -3.54 -15.61
C VAL A 37 0.74 -2.60 -16.11
N GLU A 38 0.93 -1.49 -15.42
CA GLU A 38 2.07 -0.62 -15.66
C GLU A 38 3.34 -1.48 -15.52
N PRO A 39 4.27 -1.42 -16.49
CA PRO A 39 5.50 -2.18 -16.40
C PRO A 39 6.27 -1.73 -15.16
N LEU A 40 6.60 -2.69 -14.29
CA LEU A 40 7.38 -2.43 -13.09
C LEU A 40 8.75 -1.85 -13.53
N PRO A 41 9.26 -0.80 -12.87
CA PRO A 41 10.64 -0.37 -13.09
C PRO A 41 11.60 -1.54 -12.91
N PRO A 42 12.71 -1.58 -13.67
CA PRO A 42 13.70 -2.64 -13.52
C PRO A 42 14.20 -2.66 -12.06
N PRO A 43 14.43 -3.86 -11.50
CA PRO A 43 14.94 -3.97 -10.14
C PRO A 43 16.34 -3.35 -10.04
N ASP A 44 16.56 -2.55 -9.02
CA ASP A 44 17.87 -1.97 -8.73
C ASP A 44 18.81 -3.06 -8.24
N ALA A 45 19.70 -3.54 -9.12
CA ALA A 45 20.63 -4.63 -8.82
C ALA A 45 21.53 -4.32 -7.60
N GLN A 46 21.88 -3.05 -7.40
CA GLN A 46 22.74 -2.60 -6.29
C GLN A 46 22.04 -2.65 -4.93
N TYR A 47 20.71 -2.64 -4.90
CA TYR A 47 19.96 -2.55 -3.65
C TYR A 47 20.19 -3.75 -2.74
N LEU A 48 20.24 -4.96 -3.31
CA LEU A 48 20.49 -6.19 -2.54
C LEU A 48 21.93 -6.25 -2.02
N ASP A 49 22.89 -5.70 -2.75
CA ASP A 49 24.28 -5.58 -2.27
C ASP A 49 24.39 -4.64 -1.09
N ASP A 50 23.74 -3.48 -1.18
CA ASP A 50 23.65 -2.52 -0.09
C ASP A 50 22.91 -3.09 1.12
N LEU A 51 21.90 -3.94 0.89
CA LEU A 51 21.10 -4.60 1.92
C LEU A 51 21.95 -5.57 2.75
N VAL A 52 22.76 -6.40 2.09
CA VAL A 52 23.60 -7.41 2.76
C VAL A 52 24.75 -6.77 3.54
N ARG A 53 25.27 -5.63 3.08
CA ARG A 53 26.34 -4.88 3.75
C ARG A 53 25.83 -3.93 4.86
N ALA A 54 24.52 -3.71 4.92
CA ALA A 54 23.94 -2.78 5.88
C ALA A 54 24.12 -3.29 7.31
N ILE A 55 24.58 -2.38 8.17
CA ILE A 55 24.79 -2.63 9.60
C ILE A 55 23.68 -1.96 10.40
N MET A 56 23.20 -2.66 11.42
CA MET A 56 22.24 -2.11 12.37
C MET A 56 22.90 -1.03 13.24
N PRO A 57 22.41 0.23 13.22
CA PRO A 57 23.06 1.32 13.95
C PRO A 57 22.64 1.45 15.42
N PHE A 58 21.57 0.79 15.84
CA PHE A 58 21.02 0.92 17.19
C PHE A 58 20.37 -0.37 17.70
N GLY A 59 20.01 -0.38 18.98
CA GLY A 59 19.28 -1.47 19.62
C GLY A 59 20.15 -2.64 20.01
N ARG A 60 19.51 -3.79 20.29
CA ARG A 60 20.19 -5.00 20.79
C ARG A 60 21.18 -5.61 19.80
N TYR A 61 20.94 -5.41 18.51
CA TYR A 61 21.74 -5.97 17.42
C TYR A 61 22.68 -4.93 16.79
N GLN A 62 23.02 -3.86 17.51
CA GLN A 62 23.93 -2.83 17.01
C GLN A 62 25.27 -3.44 16.55
N GLY A 63 25.77 -2.99 15.41
CA GLY A 63 27.04 -3.45 14.84
C GLY A 63 26.95 -4.77 14.07
N ARG A 64 25.76 -5.37 13.99
CA ARG A 64 25.50 -6.62 13.25
C ARG A 64 24.91 -6.32 11.88
N HIS A 65 25.10 -7.22 10.93
CA HIS A 65 24.45 -7.12 9.62
C HIS A 65 22.94 -7.33 9.73
N LEU A 66 22.16 -6.67 8.87
CA LEU A 66 20.70 -6.77 8.94
C LEU A 66 20.18 -8.19 8.73
N TYR A 67 20.85 -9.00 7.89
CA TYR A 67 20.43 -10.38 7.63
C TYR A 67 20.57 -11.30 8.85
N GLU A 68 21.49 -11.00 9.78
CA GLU A 68 21.70 -11.78 11.01
C GLU A 68 20.63 -11.55 12.07
N ILE A 69 19.85 -10.48 11.94
CA ILE A 69 18.86 -10.09 12.96
C ILE A 69 17.72 -11.11 12.99
N PRO A 70 17.36 -11.70 14.14
CA PRO A 70 16.27 -12.67 14.21
C PRO A 70 14.92 -12.09 13.77
N GLU A 71 14.11 -12.88 13.07
CA GLU A 71 12.80 -12.48 12.56
C GLU A 71 11.89 -11.92 13.66
N ALA A 72 11.83 -12.61 14.80
CA ALA A 72 11.01 -12.17 15.94
C ALA A 72 11.34 -10.74 16.40
N TYR A 73 12.61 -10.32 16.29
CA TYR A 73 13.01 -8.97 16.64
C TYR A 73 12.54 -7.95 15.60
N LEU A 74 12.61 -8.30 14.31
CA LEU A 74 12.11 -7.45 13.22
C LEU A 74 10.59 -7.31 13.25
N VAL A 75 9.85 -8.39 13.58
CA VAL A 75 8.39 -8.36 13.77
C VAL A 75 8.02 -7.49 14.97
N TRP A 76 8.76 -7.59 16.08
CA TRP A 76 8.56 -6.68 17.21
C TRP A 76 8.83 -5.22 16.80
N MET A 77 9.94 -4.97 16.10
CA MET A 77 10.28 -3.63 15.63
C MET A 77 9.28 -3.08 14.60
N SER A 78 8.69 -3.92 13.75
CA SER A 78 7.68 -3.48 12.78
C SER A 78 6.38 -3.03 13.44
N ARG A 79 6.09 -3.51 14.67
CA ARG A 79 4.95 -3.04 15.47
C ARG A 79 5.19 -1.64 16.06
N GLU A 80 6.42 -1.35 16.46
CA GLU A 80 6.83 -0.02 16.93
C GLU A 80 7.01 0.96 15.76
N GLY A 81 7.39 0.45 14.59
CA GLY A 81 7.61 1.20 13.36
C GLY A 81 9.09 1.31 12.99
N PHE A 82 9.38 1.18 11.69
CA PHE A 82 10.73 1.35 11.17
C PHE A 82 11.08 2.84 10.99
N PRO A 83 12.37 3.21 11.14
CA PRO A 83 12.83 4.58 10.87
C PRO A 83 12.55 4.96 9.41
N ARG A 84 12.34 6.25 9.12
CA ARG A 84 12.16 6.70 7.73
C ARG A 84 13.48 6.68 6.96
N GLY A 85 13.39 6.43 5.65
CA GLY A 85 14.53 6.43 4.72
C GLY A 85 15.10 5.05 4.46
N LYS A 86 16.28 5.00 3.83
CA LYS A 86 16.91 3.79 3.30
C LYS A 86 16.97 2.64 4.30
N LEU A 87 17.35 2.93 5.55
CA LEU A 87 17.47 1.90 6.59
C LEU A 87 16.12 1.23 6.91
N GLY A 88 15.03 2.00 7.00
CA GLY A 88 13.71 1.43 7.28
C GLY A 88 13.19 0.58 6.13
N ASP A 89 13.48 1.00 4.89
CA ASP A 89 13.14 0.23 3.70
C ASP A 89 13.93 -1.09 3.67
N GLN A 90 15.22 -1.05 3.99
CA GLN A 90 16.07 -2.24 4.13
C GLN A 90 15.57 -3.20 5.22
N LEU A 91 15.20 -2.68 6.40
CA LEU A 91 14.64 -3.48 7.50
C LEU A 91 13.32 -4.16 7.10
N ARG A 92 12.45 -3.44 6.40
CA ARG A 92 11.19 -3.98 5.87
C ARG A 92 11.46 -5.09 4.86
N THR A 93 12.40 -4.87 3.93
CA THR A 93 12.80 -5.89 2.95
C THR A 93 13.32 -7.16 3.64
N ILE A 94 14.22 -7.04 4.63
CA ILE A 94 14.71 -8.23 5.35
C ILE A 94 13.58 -8.96 6.07
N LEU A 95 12.66 -8.24 6.71
CA LEU A 95 11.52 -8.86 7.37
C LEU A 95 10.67 -9.66 6.37
N GLU A 96 10.35 -9.08 5.21
CA GLU A 96 9.59 -9.75 4.16
C GLU A 96 10.32 -10.99 3.63
N ILE A 97 11.63 -10.90 3.36
CA ILE A 97 12.44 -12.03 2.92
C ILE A 97 12.37 -13.17 3.95
N LYS A 98 12.57 -12.86 5.22
CA LYS A 98 12.60 -13.87 6.29
C LYS A 98 11.24 -14.51 6.53
N MET A 99 10.18 -13.71 6.58
CA MET A 99 8.81 -14.16 6.78
C MET A 99 8.33 -15.09 5.65
N ASN A 100 8.84 -14.91 4.43
CA ASN A 100 8.54 -15.78 3.29
C ASN A 100 9.53 -16.94 3.12
N GLY A 101 10.53 -17.08 4.00
CA GLY A 101 11.56 -18.13 3.89
C GLY A 101 12.52 -17.96 2.71
N LEU A 102 12.69 -16.73 2.21
CA LEU A 102 13.52 -16.41 1.04
C LEU A 102 14.98 -16.07 1.41
N SER A 103 15.40 -16.33 2.65
CA SER A 103 16.74 -16.00 3.15
C SER A 103 17.87 -16.57 2.28
N TYR A 104 17.66 -17.74 1.68
CA TYR A 104 18.62 -18.40 0.80
C TYR A 104 19.04 -17.58 -0.43
N LEU A 105 18.22 -16.60 -0.83
CA LEU A 105 18.55 -15.67 -1.93
C LEU A 105 19.70 -14.74 -1.56
N LEU A 106 19.93 -14.50 -0.26
CA LEU A 106 20.97 -13.63 0.24
C LEU A 106 22.31 -14.36 0.40
N ASP A 107 22.30 -15.68 0.58
CA ASP A 107 23.50 -16.51 0.78
C ASP A 107 24.61 -16.25 -0.28
N PRO A 108 24.36 -16.25 -1.60
CA PRO A 108 25.42 -15.99 -2.58
C PRO A 108 25.95 -14.54 -2.51
N LEU A 109 25.11 -13.59 -2.09
CA LEU A 109 25.50 -12.19 -1.94
C LEU A 109 26.33 -11.98 -0.66
N ILE A 110 25.99 -12.69 0.41
CA ILE A 110 26.76 -12.73 1.66
C ILE A 110 28.14 -13.31 1.38
N ALA A 111 28.23 -14.46 0.70
CA ALA A 111 29.50 -15.08 0.35
C ALA A 111 30.39 -14.13 -0.48
N ARG A 112 29.81 -13.40 -1.45
CA ARG A 112 30.53 -12.38 -2.22
C ARG A 112 31.01 -11.22 -1.34
N ALA A 113 30.13 -10.70 -0.48
CA ALA A 113 30.44 -9.57 0.39
C ALA A 113 31.48 -9.92 1.46
N GLU A 114 31.53 -11.17 1.91
CA GLU A 114 32.55 -11.68 2.84
C GLU A 114 33.89 -11.89 2.15
N ALA A 115 33.90 -12.45 0.93
CA ALA A 115 35.13 -12.68 0.17
C ALA A 115 35.89 -11.39 -0.18
N GLU A 116 35.21 -10.24 -0.24
CA GLU A 116 35.84 -8.93 -0.45
C GLU A 116 36.48 -8.33 0.80
N ARG A 117 36.27 -8.94 1.98
CA ARG A 117 36.76 -8.40 3.27
C ARG A 117 38.12 -8.99 3.68
N ASP A 118 38.58 -10.03 2.98
CA ASP A 118 39.89 -10.68 3.14
C ASP A 118 40.95 -10.10 2.21
#